data_AF-A0AAV7JIQ6-F1
#
_entry.id   AF-A0AAV7JIQ6-F1
#
_cell.length_a   1.000
_cell.length_b   1.000
_cell.length_c   1.000
_cell.angle_alpha   90.00
_cell.angle_beta   90.00
_cell.angle_gamma   90.00
#
_symmetry.space_group_name_H-M   'P 1'
#
loop_
_entity.id
_entity.type
_entity.pdbx_description
1 polymer ?
#
loop_
_entity_poly.entity_id
_entity_poly.type
_entity_poly.pdbx_seq_one_letter_code
_entity_poly.pdbx_strand_id
1 'polypeptide(L)'
;MAEFQYQLPLSMDMIVMTDIPNLNRIIKSLGLSKEEGMMIKEVRKRIKRRGYERKRKERINTEIESLEKERDDLQSVLSEFRGECDSLRKKLVNLHGIND
;
A
#
# COMPACT_ATOMS: atom_id res chain seq x y z
N MET A 1 -5.91 -4.22 21.63
CA MET A 1 -4.57 -4.50 21.07
C MET A 1 -3.88 -5.47 22.01
N ALA A 2 -3.50 -6.67 21.55
CA ALA A 2 -2.76 -7.60 22.39
C ALA A 2 -1.31 -7.11 22.49
N GLU A 3 -1.00 -6.41 23.59
CA GLU A 3 0.35 -6.06 23.99
C GLU A 3 1.15 -7.35 24.22
N PHE A 4 2.41 -7.33 23.79
CA PHE A 4 3.27 -8.51 23.85
C PHE A 4 3.52 -8.88 25.31
N GLN A 5 2.90 -9.98 25.74
CA GLN A 5 3.01 -10.53 27.10
C GLN A 5 4.35 -11.27 27.34
N TYR A 6 5.44 -10.76 26.78
CA TYR A 6 6.79 -11.25 27.05
C TYR A 6 7.64 -10.06 27.46
N GLN A 7 8.15 -10.10 28.69
CA GLN A 7 9.20 -9.19 29.14
C GLN A 7 10.46 -9.51 28.33
N LEU A 8 10.66 -8.77 27.23
CA LEU A 8 11.84 -8.93 26.40
C LEU A 8 12.99 -8.14 27.01
N PRO A 9 14.21 -8.68 27.02
CA PRO A 9 15.40 -7.98 27.51
C PRO A 9 15.87 -6.87 26.55
N LEU A 10 15.21 -6.70 25.40
CA LEU A 10 15.50 -5.69 24.39
C LEU A 10 14.23 -4.94 24.02
N SER A 11 14.36 -3.63 23.79
CA SER A 11 13.26 -2.81 23.29
C SER A 11 12.89 -3.19 21.85
N MET A 12 11.62 -2.98 21.49
CA MET A 12 11.12 -3.30 20.16
C MET A 12 11.89 -2.57 19.05
N ASP A 13 12.27 -1.31 19.28
CA ASP A 13 13.02 -0.52 18.30
C ASP A 13 14.42 -1.09 18.07
N MET A 14 15.14 -1.48 19.13
CA MET A 14 16.43 -2.15 18.98
C MET A 14 16.31 -3.47 18.22
N ILE A 15 15.28 -4.26 18.52
CA ILE A 15 15.02 -5.54 17.86
C ILE A 15 14.76 -5.35 16.36
N VAL A 16 14.13 -4.25 15.94
CA VAL A 16 13.73 -4.02 14.55
C VAL A 16 14.80 -3.29 13.73
N MET A 17 15.49 -2.31 14.32
CA MET A 17 16.39 -1.42 13.60
C MET A 17 17.82 -1.95 13.49
N THR A 18 18.27 -2.76 14.45
CA THR A 18 19.60 -3.38 14.40
C THR A 18 19.68 -4.36 13.22
N ASP A 19 20.82 -4.55 12.57
CA ASP A 19 20.98 -5.63 11.60
C ASP A 19 21.07 -7.02 12.29
N ILE A 20 21.01 -8.11 11.52
CA ILE A 20 21.07 -9.46 12.08
C ILE A 20 22.42 -9.76 12.76
N PRO A 21 23.59 -9.39 12.16
CA PRO A 21 24.88 -9.61 12.80
C PRO A 21 25.02 -8.93 14.16
N ASN A 22 24.64 -7.65 14.26
CA ASN A 22 24.72 -6.91 15.53
C ASN A 22 23.67 -7.38 16.52
N LEU A 23 22.47 -7.78 16.07
CA LEU A 23 21.48 -8.39 16.96
C LEU A 23 22.02 -9.68 17.59
N ASN A 24 22.71 -10.52 16.81
CA ASN A 24 23.35 -11.74 17.35
C ASN A 24 24.49 -11.40 18.33
N ARG A 25 25.24 -10.32 18.11
CA ARG A 25 26.27 -9.85 19.07
C ARG A 25 25.63 -9.40 20.38
N ILE A 26 24.54 -8.64 20.31
CA ILE A 26 23.80 -8.16 21.49
C ILE A 26 23.23 -9.33 22.30
N ILE A 27 22.62 -10.31 21.62
CA ILE A 27 22.08 -11.53 22.27
C ILE A 27 23.20 -12.24 23.04
N LYS A 28 24.39 -12.38 22.43
CA LYS A 28 25.57 -12.98 23.07
C LYS A 28 26.10 -12.14 24.24
N SER A 29 26.22 -10.82 24.07
CA SER A 29 26.77 -9.94 25.11
C SER A 29 25.88 -9.83 26.34
N LEU A 30 24.57 -9.98 26.17
CA LEU A 30 23.60 -10.03 27.26
C LEU A 30 23.52 -11.40 27.95
N GLY A 31 24.27 -12.40 27.47
CA GLY A 31 24.26 -13.75 28.04
C GLY A 31 22.93 -14.48 27.86
N LEU A 32 22.14 -14.11 26.85
CA LEU A 32 20.82 -14.70 26.62
C LEU A 32 20.95 -16.16 26.18
N SER A 33 20.02 -16.98 26.68
CA SER A 33 19.85 -18.36 26.27
C SER A 33 19.48 -18.49 24.79
N LYS A 34 19.61 -19.71 24.26
CA LYS A 34 19.23 -20.00 22.88
C LYS A 34 17.74 -19.74 22.65
N GLU A 35 16.91 -20.10 23.64
CA GLU A 35 15.47 -19.92 23.64
C GLU A 35 15.09 -18.44 23.60
N GLU A 36 15.72 -17.60 24.42
CA GLU A 36 15.51 -16.15 24.41
C GLU A 36 15.95 -15.51 23.10
N GLY A 37 17.10 -15.92 22.56
CA GLY A 37 17.57 -15.48 21.25
C GLY A 37 16.62 -15.86 20.11
N MET A 38 15.98 -17.04 20.18
CA MET A 38 14.94 -17.44 19.23
C MET A 38 13.68 -16.59 19.37
N MET A 39 13.23 -16.32 20.61
CA MET A 39 12.06 -15.47 20.86
C MET A 39 12.25 -14.06 20.29
N ILE A 40 13.43 -13.45 20.50
CA ILE A 40 13.76 -12.14 19.94
C ILE A 40 13.68 -12.14 18.40
N LYS A 41 14.16 -13.20 17.75
CA LYS A 41 14.12 -13.34 16.29
C LYS A 41 12.69 -13.52 15.77
N GLU A 42 11.85 -14.28 16.46
CA GLU A 42 10.45 -14.45 16.09
C GLU A 42 9.64 -13.15 16.26
N VAL A 43 9.89 -12.41 17.36
CA VAL A 43 9.32 -11.08 17.56
C VAL A 43 9.74 -10.13 16.45
N ARG A 44 11.03 -10.07 16.12
CA ARG A 44 11.56 -9.27 15.00
C ARG A 44 10.85 -9.61 13.69
N LYS A 45 10.75 -10.90 13.35
CA LYS A 45 10.12 -11.39 12.12
C LYS A 45 8.66 -10.95 12.05
N ARG A 46 7.92 -11.06 13.15
CA ARG A 46 6.52 -10.65 13.25
C ARG A 46 6.35 -9.15 13.06
N ILE A 47 7.19 -8.33 13.69
CA ILE A 47 7.11 -6.86 13.57
C ILE A 47 7.46 -6.42 12.15
N LYS A 48 8.56 -6.95 11.57
CA LYS A 48 8.92 -6.65 10.18
C LYS A 48 7.82 -7.06 9.21
N ARG A 49 7.22 -8.24 9.39
CA ARG A 49 6.08 -8.70 8.58
C ARG A 49 4.91 -7.72 8.63
N ARG A 50 4.48 -7.29 9.83
CA ARG A 50 3.43 -6.28 9.98
C ARG A 50 3.79 -4.97 9.28
N GLY A 51 5.05 -4.55 9.37
CA GLY A 51 5.56 -3.38 8.65
C GLY A 51 5.47 -3.53 7.12
N TYR A 52 5.84 -4.70 6.59
CA TYR A 52 5.72 -5.00 5.16
C TYR A 52 4.25 -5.06 4.70
N GLU A 53 3.38 -5.68 5.49
CA GLU A 53 1.93 -5.73 5.21
C GLU A 53 1.32 -4.33 5.17
N ARG A 54 1.69 -3.46 6.13
CA ARG A 54 1.25 -2.05 6.14
C ARG A 54 1.71 -1.32 4.88
N LYS A 55 2.99 -1.40 4.53
CA LYS A 55 3.54 -0.79 3.31
C LYS A 55 2.90 -1.35 2.04
N ARG A 56 2.60 -2.64 2.01
CA ARG A 56 1.89 -3.27 0.89
C ARG A 56 0.48 -2.71 0.76
N LYS A 57 -0.26 -2.60 1.86
CA LYS A 57 -1.61 -2.02 1.87
C LYS A 57 -1.60 -0.56 1.42
N GLU A 58 -0.63 0.23 1.90
CA GLU A 58 -0.45 1.62 1.49
C GLU A 58 -0.22 1.74 -0.02
N ARG A 59 0.69 0.95 -0.60
CA ARG A 59 0.90 0.92 -2.06
C ARG A 59 -0.37 0.55 -2.83
N ILE A 60 -1.10 -0.47 -2.39
CA ILE A 60 -2.35 -0.89 -3.03
C ILE A 60 -3.37 0.25 -2.98
N ASN A 61 -3.52 0.93 -1.85
CA ASN A 61 -4.44 2.05 -1.73
C ASN A 61 -4.07 3.19 -2.67
N THR A 62 -2.79 3.56 -2.74
CA THR A 62 -2.31 4.60 -3.68
C THR A 62 -2.57 4.21 -5.14
N GLU A 63 -2.40 2.93 -5.49
CA GLU A 63 -2.68 2.44 -6.83
C GLU A 63 -4.19 2.47 -7.15
N ILE A 64 -5.05 2.12 -6.19
CA ILE A 64 -6.50 2.24 -6.32
C ILE A 64 -6.90 3.70 -6.56
N GLU A 65 -6.40 4.63 -5.73
CA GLU A 65 -6.69 6.07 -5.87
C GLU A 65 -6.27 6.60 -7.25
N SER A 66 -5.11 6.15 -7.75
CA SER A 66 -4.63 6.52 -9.10
C SER A 66 -5.56 6.00 -10.20
N LEU A 67 -5.99 4.74 -10.11
CA LEU A 67 -6.88 4.12 -11.10
C LEU A 67 -8.29 4.71 -11.06
N GLU A 68 -8.79 5.07 -9.88
CA GLU A 68 -10.08 5.75 -9.74
C GLU A 68 -10.06 7.13 -10.40
N LYS A 69 -8.96 7.89 -10.21
CA LYS A 69 -8.77 9.16 -10.89
C LYS A 69 -8.72 9.00 -12.41
N GLU A 70 -7.94 8.05 -12.91
CA GLU A 70 -7.85 7.78 -14.35
C GLU A 70 -9.20 7.38 -14.95
N ARG A 71 -9.97 6.55 -14.24
CA ARG A 71 -11.34 6.21 -14.64
C ARG A 71 -12.21 7.46 -14.75
N ASP A 72 -12.19 8.34 -13.76
CA ASP A 72 -13.03 9.53 -13.73
C ASP A 72 -12.64 10.51 -14.86
N ASP A 73 -11.34 10.68 -15.10
CA ASP A 73 -10.83 11.48 -16.21
C ASP A 73 -11.30 10.92 -17.57
N LEU A 74 -11.18 9.60 -17.77
CA LEU A 74 -11.65 8.94 -19.00
C LEU A 74 -13.18 9.03 -19.17
N GLN A 75 -13.94 8.96 -18.08
CA GLN A 75 -15.39 9.13 -18.12
C GLN A 75 -15.78 10.55 -18.54
N SER A 76 -15.06 11.57 -18.08
CA SER A 76 -15.26 12.96 -18.52
C SER A 76 -15.03 13.09 -20.03
N VAL A 77 -13.89 12.60 -20.51
CA VAL A 77 -13.53 12.64 -21.94
C VAL A 77 -14.58 11.92 -22.81
N LEU A 78 -15.06 10.75 -22.38
CA LEU A 78 -16.12 10.04 -23.11
C LEU A 78 -17.43 10.83 -23.15
N SER A 79 -17.78 11.51 -22.05
CA SER A 79 -18.98 12.35 -22.01
C SER A 79 -18.87 13.53 -22.97
N GLU A 80 -17.70 14.18 -23.02
CA GLU A 80 -17.41 15.28 -23.95
C GLU A 80 -17.53 14.82 -25.40
N PHE A 81 -16.85 13.73 -25.79
CA PHE A 81 -16.94 13.20 -27.15
C PHE A 81 -18.36 12.78 -27.54
N ARG A 82 -19.14 12.21 -26.62
CA ARG A 82 -20.55 11.90 -26.89
C ARG A 82 -21.35 13.18 -27.17
N GLY A 83 -21.15 14.22 -26.37
CA GLY A 83 -21.78 15.52 -26.58
C GLY A 83 -21.42 16.14 -27.93
N GLU A 84 -20.17 16.04 -28.35
CA GLU A 84 -19.71 16.50 -29.67
C GLU A 84 -20.36 15.72 -30.81
N CYS A 85 -20.38 14.39 -30.73
CA CYS A 85 -21.05 13.51 -31.69
C CYS A 85 -22.54 13.85 -31.83
N ASP A 86 -23.24 14.06 -30.71
CA ASP A 86 -24.66 14.43 -30.72
C ASP A 86 -24.89 15.81 -31.35
N SER A 87 -24.01 16.77 -31.07
CA SER A 87 -24.06 18.11 -31.66
C SER A 87 -23.83 18.06 -33.18
N LEU A 88 -22.82 17.31 -33.63
CA LEU A 88 -22.53 17.11 -35.05
C LEU A 88 -23.67 16.37 -35.76
N ARG A 89 -24.24 15.33 -35.13
CA ARG A 89 -25.41 14.62 -35.66
C ARG A 89 -26.60 15.57 -35.85
N LYS A 90 -26.90 16.42 -34.86
CA LYS A 90 -27.97 17.43 -34.98
C LYS A 90 -27.71 18.41 -36.13
N LYS A 91 -26.47 18.91 -36.25
CA LYS A 91 -26.08 19.79 -37.38
C LYS A 91 -26.26 19.09 -38.73
N LEU A 92 -25.87 17.83 -38.83
CA LEU A 92 -26.00 17.04 -40.06
C LEU A 92 -27.47 16.79 -40.42
N VAL A 93 -28.32 16.49 -39.44
CA VAL A 93 -29.78 16.39 -39.65
C VAL A 93 -30.36 17.72 -40.11
N ASN A 94 -29.98 18.84 -39.49
CA ASN A 94 -30.48 20.16 -39.89
C ASN A 94 -30.02 20.55 -41.30
N LEU A 95 -28.80 20.19 -41.71
CA LEU A 95 -28.29 20.48 -43.06
C LEU A 95 -28.96 19.63 -44.14
N HIS A 96 -29.28 18.37 -43.85
CA HIS A 96 -29.92 17.47 -44.83
C HIS A 96 -31.45 17.49 -44.77
N GLY A 97 -32.05 17.93 -43.66
CA GLY A 97 -33.50 18.04 -43.46
C GLY A 97 -34.12 19.36 -43.95
N ILE A 98 -33.34 20.21 -44.64
CA ILE A 98 -33.83 21.41 -45.35
C ILE A 98 -34.06 21.12 -46.85
N ASN A 99 -33.91 19.87 -47.30
CA ASN A 99 -34.00 19.48 -48.72
C ASN A 99 -35.31 18.77 -49.13
N ASP A 100 -36.37 18.80 -48.32
CA ASP A 100 -37.72 18.36 -48.71
C ASP A 100 -38.70 19.55 -48.77
#